data_AF-A0A425WMQ0-F1
#
_entry.id   AF-A0A425WMQ0-F1
#
_cell.length_a   1.000
_cell.length_b   1.000
_cell.length_c   1.000
_cell.angle_alpha   90.00
_cell.angle_beta   90.00
_cell.angle_gamma   90.00
#
_symmetry.space_group_name_H-M   'P 1'
#
loop_
_entity.id
_entity.type
_entity.pdbx_description
1 polymer ?
#
loop_
_entity_poly.entity_id
_entity_poly.type
_entity_poly.pdbx_seq_one_letter_code
_entity_poly.pdbx_strand_id
1 'polypeptide(L)' 'MAAVGGFFNWLFNTRPGVITLVVGGILFFLLIAYLLERKTKQQYYNHKKSEDDWDLLDDDDENEDDN' A
#
# COMPACT_ATOMS: atom_id res chain seq x y z
N MET A 1 -30.26 -20.41 -2.70
CA MET A 1 -29.89 -20.64 -1.29
C MET A 1 -28.97 -21.86 -1.10
N ALA A 2 -29.22 -23.02 -1.73
CA ALA A 2 -28.39 -24.22 -1.53
C ALA A 2 -26.94 -24.11 -2.06
N ALA A 3 -26.75 -23.49 -3.23
CA ALA A 3 -25.43 -23.38 -3.86
C ALA A 3 -24.42 -22.55 -3.05
N VAL A 4 -24.91 -21.49 -2.38
CA VAL A 4 -24.08 -20.60 -1.54
C VAL A 4 -23.58 -21.34 -0.29
N GLY A 5 -24.45 -22.14 0.36
CA GLY A 5 -24.06 -22.97 1.50
C GLY A 5 -23.02 -24.04 1.13
N GLY A 6 -23.17 -24.67 -0.03
CA GLY A 6 -22.19 -25.63 -0.55
C GLY A 6 -20.82 -24.99 -0.83
N PHE A 7 -20.81 -23.77 -1.36
CA PHE A 7 -19.59 -23.01 -1.59
C PHE A 7 -18.86 -22.67 -0.28
N PHE A 8 -19.55 -22.14 0.72
CA PHE A 8 -18.92 -21.82 2.01
C PHE A 8 -18.42 -23.07 2.75
N ASN A 9 -19.18 -24.18 2.70
CA ASN A 9 -18.72 -25.44 3.29
C ASN A 9 -17.43 -25.93 2.61
N TRP A 10 -17.35 -25.88 1.28
CA TRP A 10 -16.12 -26.23 0.57
C TRP A 10 -14.97 -25.27 0.88
N LEU A 11 -15.24 -23.97 0.92
CA LEU A 11 -14.27 -22.90 1.15
C LEU A 11 -13.59 -23.03 2.54
N PHE A 12 -14.35 -23.40 3.57
CA PHE A 12 -13.84 -23.49 4.95
C PHE A 12 -13.45 -24.91 5.39
N ASN A 13 -14.05 -25.95 4.84
CA ASN A 13 -13.84 -27.33 5.29
C ASN A 13 -12.77 -28.09 4.48
N THR A 14 -12.28 -27.50 3.38
CA THR A 14 -11.28 -28.14 2.51
C THR A 14 -9.97 -27.34 2.53
N ARG A 15 -8.83 -28.02 2.67
CA ARG A 15 -7.48 -27.41 2.56
C ARG A 15 -7.30 -26.47 1.36
N PRO A 16 -7.63 -26.86 0.11
CA PRO A 16 -7.55 -25.95 -1.04
C PRO A 16 -8.50 -24.74 -0.95
N GLY A 17 -9.67 -24.89 -0.32
CA GLY A 17 -10.60 -23.79 -0.11
C GLY A 17 -10.00 -22.71 0.79
N VAL A 18 -9.37 -23.13 1.90
CA VAL A 18 -8.70 -22.21 2.84
C VAL A 18 -7.52 -21.50 2.18
N ILE A 19 -6.70 -22.21 1.41
CA ILE A 19 -5.59 -21.60 0.65
C ILE A 19 -6.11 -20.53 -0.30
N THR A 20 -7.20 -20.82 -1.02
CA THR A 20 -7.83 -19.88 -1.95
C THR A 20 -8.38 -18.66 -1.22
N LEU A 21 -8.93 -18.82 -0.02
CA LEU A 21 -9.38 -17.72 0.83
C LEU A 21 -8.23 -16.81 1.25
N VAL A 22 -7.10 -17.40 1.69
CA VAL A 22 -5.92 -16.63 2.13
C VAL A 22 -5.31 -15.87 0.96
N VAL A 23 -5.04 -16.55 -0.17
CA VAL A 23 -4.46 -15.93 -1.36
C VAL A 23 -5.42 -14.88 -1.95
N GLY A 24 -6.71 -15.19 -2.02
CA GLY A 24 -7.74 -14.24 -2.47
C GLY A 24 -7.82 -13.01 -1.58
N GLY A 25 -7.74 -13.19 -0.25
CA GLY A 25 -7.70 -12.09 0.71
C GLY A 25 -6.47 -11.20 0.53
N ILE A 26 -5.28 -11.79 0.39
CA ILE A 26 -4.03 -11.04 0.15
C ILE A 26 -4.13 -10.24 -1.15
N LEU A 27 -4.58 -10.86 -2.25
CA LEU A 27 -4.77 -10.17 -3.53
C LEU A 27 -5.80 -9.04 -3.42
N PHE A 28 -6.88 -9.23 -2.67
CA PHE A 28 -7.89 -8.21 -2.44
C PHE A 28 -7.32 -7.02 -1.66
N PHE A 29 -6.53 -7.26 -0.60
CA PHE A 29 -5.85 -6.20 0.13
C PHE A 29 -4.82 -5.47 -0.74
N LEU A 30 -4.05 -6.20 -1.56
CA LEU A 30 -3.11 -5.61 -2.51
C LEU A 30 -3.83 -4.75 -3.56
N LEU A 31 -4.99 -5.20 -4.06
CA LEU A 31 -5.80 -4.43 -5.00
C LEU A 31 -6.27 -3.11 -4.36
N ILE A 32 -6.74 -3.16 -3.10
CA ILE A 32 -7.15 -1.96 -2.37
C ILE A 32 -5.95 -1.03 -2.14
N ALA A 33 -4.81 -1.57 -1.71
CA ALA A 33 -3.59 -0.80 -1.53
C ALA A 33 -3.15 -0.14 -2.84
N TYR A 34 -3.22 -0.84 -3.96
CA TYR A 34 -2.90 -0.31 -5.28
C TYR A 34 -3.89 0.79 -5.72
N LEU A 35 -5.19 0.62 -5.47
CA LEU A 35 -6.19 1.65 -5.75
C LEU A 35 -5.97 2.90 -4.88
N LEU A 36 -5.65 2.71 -3.60
CA LEU A 36 -5.29 3.80 -2.70
C LEU A 36 -4.03 4.49 -3.20
N GLU A 37 -2.96 3.75 -3.50
CA GLU A 37 -1.72 4.30 -4.06
C GLU A 37 -1.98 5.11 -5.34
N ARG A 38 -2.80 4.59 -6.24
CA ARG A 38 -3.17 5.31 -7.47
C ARG A 38 -3.96 6.58 -7.18
N LYS A 39 -4.85 6.57 -6.17
CA LYS A 39 -5.62 7.75 -5.75
C LYS A 39 -4.72 8.80 -5.09
N THR A 40 -3.77 8.38 -4.27
CA THR A 40 -2.80 9.27 -3.59
C THR A 40 -1.86 9.89 -4.61
N LYS A 41 -1.37 9.12 -5.59
CA LYS A 41 -0.54 9.68 -6.68
C LYS A 41 -1.25 10.80 -7.44
N GLN A 42 -2.57 10.75 -7.64
CA GLN A 42 -3.29 11.83 -8.32
C GLN A 42 -3.54 13.06 -7.45
N GLN A 43 -3.69 12.90 -6.14
CA GLN A 43 -3.92 14.02 -5.21
C GLN A 43 -2.62 14.79 -4.89
N TYR A 44 -1.48 14.11 -4.81
CA TYR A 44 -0.21 14.73 -4.41
C TYR A 44 0.73 15.12 -5.56
N TYR A 45 0.42 14.76 -6.82
CA TYR A 45 1.24 15.19 -7.97
C TYR A 45 1.23 16.70 -8.24
N ASN A 46 0.35 17.47 -7.57
CA ASN A 46 0.27 18.92 -7.73
C ASN A 46 0.63 19.71 -6.47
N HIS A 47 1.34 19.12 -5.50
CA HIS A 47 2.09 19.95 -4.57
C HIS A 47 3.36 20.39 -5.28
N LYS A 48 3.38 21.66 -5.72
CA LYS A 48 4.63 22.38 -5.95
C LYS A 48 5.50 22.15 -4.72
N LYS A 49 6.73 21.69 -4.91
CA LYS A 49 7.75 21.65 -3.84
C LYS A 49 7.71 23.03 -3.16
N SER A 50 7.13 23.08 -1.96
CA SER A 50 7.13 24.29 -1.15
C SER A 50 8.53 24.38 -0.57
N GLU A 51 9.09 25.58 -0.50
CA GLU A 51 10.46 25.89 -0.05
C GLU A 51 10.73 25.53 1.43
N ASP A 52 9.82 24.79 2.08
CA ASP A 52 9.91 24.25 3.45
C ASP A 52 10.06 22.71 3.45
N ASP A 53 10.55 22.14 2.35
CA ASP A 53 10.97 20.73 2.30
C ASP A 53 12.24 20.61 3.15
N TRP A 54 12.20 19.82 4.23
CA TRP A 54 13.33 19.63 5.15
C TRP A 54 14.55 19.09 4.39
N ASP A 55 15.48 19.99 4.04
CA ASP A 55 16.77 19.63 3.48
C ASP A 55 17.67 19.05 4.58
N LEU A 56 17.44 17.77 4.90
CA LEU A 56 18.20 16.98 5.88
C LEU A 56 19.68 16.76 5.49
N LEU A 57 20.14 17.38 4.40
CA LEU A 57 21.49 17.27 3.83
C LEU A 57 22.09 18.63 3.38
N ASP A 58 21.42 19.77 3.62
CA ASP A 58 21.97 21.10 3.26
C ASP A 58 22.69 21.78 4.45
N ASP A 59 22.77 21.11 5.59
CA ASP A 59 23.46 21.60 6.79
C ASP A 59 24.91 21.08 6.90
N ASP A 60 25.54 20.72 5.76
CA ASP A 60 26.91 20.17 5.74
C ASP A 60 27.83 20.87 4.70
N ASP A 61 27.59 22.15 4.39
CA ASP A 61 28.51 22.90 3.51
C ASP A 61 28.61 24.41 3.78
N GLU A 62 28.56 24.84 5.04
CA GLU A 62 28.89 26.23 5.39
C GLU A 62 29.88 26.37 6.57
N ASN A 63 31.17 26.31 6.19
CA ASN A 63 32.30 27.08 6.74
C ASN A 63 33.11 26.47 7.91
N GLU A 64 33.95 25.47 7.60
CA GLU A 64 35.30 25.40 8.18
C GLU A 64 36.22 26.34 7.36
N ASP A 65 36.47 27.56 7.84
CA ASP A 65 37.62 28.37 7.41
C ASP A 65 38.15 29.22 8.58
N ASP A 66 39.18 28.64 9.21
CA ASP A 66 40.40 29.20 9.80
C ASP A 66 40.41 30.31 10.88
N ASN A 67 41.21 30.00 11.92
CA ASN A 67 41.77 30.86 12.97
C ASN A 67 42.81 31.87 12.45
#